data_AF-A0A822BN85-F1
#
_entry.id   AF-A0A822BN85-F1
#
_cell.length_a   1.000
_cell.length_b   1.000
_cell.length_c   1.000
_cell.angle_alpha   90.00
_cell.angle_beta   90.00
_cell.angle_gamma   90.00
#
_symmetry.space_group_name_H-M   'P 1'
#
loop_
_entity.id
_entity.type
_entity.pdbx_description
1 polymer ?
#
loop_
_entity_poly.entity_id
_entity_poly.type
_entity_poly.pdbx_seq_one_letter_code
_entity_poly.pdbx_strand_id
1 'polypeptide(L)'
;MQGKEAQCVILCMLYRQNEILENELDFIYNRQRINVSITRAQQLCILITSQLLFNQPPLELFVNDNTRNAYTLLNNYIDKSTIRLLDNHGNIK
;
A
#
# COMPACT_ATOMS: atom_id res chain seq x y z
N MET A 1 -9.16 -12.55 2.29
CA MET A 1 -10.37 -11.69 2.24
C MET A 1 -11.10 -11.71 0.89
N GLN A 2 -10.74 -12.57 -0.06
CA GLN A 2 -11.43 -12.61 -1.36
C GLN A 2 -12.89 -13.07 -1.17
N GLY A 3 -13.84 -12.34 -1.76
CA GLY A 3 -15.28 -12.62 -1.64
C GLY A 3 -15.92 -12.26 -0.29
N LYS A 4 -15.17 -11.66 0.66
CA LYS A 4 -15.71 -11.22 1.96
C LYS A 4 -15.55 -9.72 2.13
N GLU A 5 -16.59 -9.05 2.61
CA GLU A 5 -16.60 -7.61 2.89
C GLU A 5 -16.66 -7.34 4.39
N ALA A 6 -16.24 -6.13 4.80
CA ALA A 6 -16.33 -5.66 6.18
C ALA A 6 -16.64 -4.16 6.22
N GLN A 7 -17.26 -3.71 7.31
CA GLN A 7 -17.54 -2.27 7.52
C GLN A 7 -16.23 -1.46 7.51
N CYS A 8 -15.21 -1.97 8.21
CA CYS A 8 -13.86 -1.41 8.25
C CYS A 8 -12.84 -2.46 7.82
N VAL A 9 -11.86 -2.06 7.00
CA VAL A 9 -10.71 -2.88 6.63
C VAL A 9 -9.42 -2.13 6.96
N ILE A 10 -8.49 -2.83 7.59
CA ILE A 10 -7.14 -2.33 7.84
C ILE A 10 -6.17 -3.12 6.95
N LEU A 11 -5.52 -2.41 6.03
CA LEU A 11 -4.43 -2.91 5.19
C LEU A 11 -3.11 -2.51 5.83
N CYS A 12 -2.28 -3.49 6.18
CA CYS A 12 -0.92 -3.25 6.62
C CYS A 12 0.05 -3.60 5.49
N MET A 13 0.64 -2.57 4.87
CA MET A 13 1.67 -2.69 3.84
C MET A 13 3.00 -2.20 4.39
N LEU A 14 3.71 -3.10 5.09
CA LEU A 14 4.99 -2.82 5.72
C LEU A 14 6.05 -3.79 5.20
N TYR A 15 7.31 -3.40 5.29
CA TYR A 15 8.46 -4.22 4.96
C TYR A 15 9.49 -4.12 6.09
N ARG A 16 10.41 -5.09 6.17
CA ARG A 16 11.35 -5.20 7.30
C ARG A 16 12.65 -4.43 7.07
N GLN A 17 13.21 -4.52 5.86
CA GLN A 17 14.51 -3.95 5.48
C GLN A 17 14.46 -3.51 4.02
N ASN A 18 15.19 -2.45 3.67
CA ASN A 18 15.23 -1.92 2.31
C ASN A 18 15.84 -2.92 1.31
N GLU A 19 16.85 -3.71 1.68
CA GLU A 19 17.44 -4.68 0.75
C GLU A 19 16.46 -5.80 0.37
N ILE A 20 15.47 -6.06 1.22
CA ILE A 20 14.42 -7.04 0.96
C ILE A 20 13.34 -6.46 0.04
N LEU A 21 13.19 -5.12 -0.02
CA LEU A 21 12.13 -4.46 -0.78
C LEU A 21 12.22 -4.77 -2.29
N GLU A 22 13.43 -4.75 -2.86
CA GLU A 22 13.65 -5.02 -4.29
C GLU A 22 13.18 -6.43 -4.69
N ASN A 23 13.44 -7.42 -3.83
CA ASN A 23 13.03 -8.80 -4.06
C ASN A 23 11.52 -9.03 -3.85
N GLU A 24 10.85 -8.12 -3.14
CA GLU A 24 9.43 -8.23 -2.77
C GLU A 24 8.54 -7.27 -3.57
N LEU A 25 9.06 -6.57 -4.58
CA LEU A 25 8.30 -5.59 -5.36
C LEU A 25 7.05 -6.20 -6.00
N ASP A 26 7.17 -7.37 -6.63
CA ASP A 26 6.04 -8.05 -7.26
C ASP A 26 4.98 -8.51 -6.24
N PHE A 27 5.41 -8.82 -5.02
CA PHE A 27 4.52 -9.21 -3.93
C PHE A 27 3.76 -8.00 -3.37
N ILE A 28 4.49 -6.93 -3.07
CA ILE A 28 3.96 -5.68 -2.51
C ILE A 28 3.08 -4.96 -3.54
N TYR A 29 3.57 -4.81 -4.76
CA TYR A 29 2.91 -4.12 -5.87
C TYR A 29 2.14 -5.09 -6.77
N ASN A 30 1.36 -5.98 -6.16
CA ASN A 30 0.42 -6.80 -6.88
C ASN A 30 -0.94 -6.08 -7.01
N ARG A 31 -1.27 -5.64 -8.22
CA ARG A 31 -2.49 -4.86 -8.50
C ARG A 31 -3.76 -5.55 -8.02
N GLN A 32 -3.89 -6.84 -8.25
CA GLN A 32 -5.10 -7.60 -7.91
C GLN A 32 -5.25 -7.71 -6.39
N ARG A 33 -4.17 -7.98 -5.67
CA ARG A 33 -4.19 -8.08 -4.20
C ARG A 33 -4.52 -6.74 -3.57
N ILE A 34 -3.91 -5.64 -4.02
CA ILE A 34 -4.22 -4.29 -3.54
C ILE A 34 -5.69 -3.96 -3.81
N ASN A 35 -6.16 -4.15 -5.05
CA ASN A 35 -7.54 -3.84 -5.41
C ASN A 35 -8.55 -4.63 -4.57
N VAL A 36 -8.35 -5.95 -4.42
CA VAL A 36 -9.21 -6.77 -3.56
C VAL A 36 -9.20 -6.22 -2.14
N SER A 37 -8.02 -5.94 -1.59
CA SER A 37 -7.86 -5.52 -0.19
C SER A 37 -8.57 -4.19 0.09
N ILE A 38 -8.43 -3.19 -0.79
CA ILE A 38 -9.11 -1.88 -0.65
C ILE A 38 -10.63 -2.02 -0.82
N THR A 39 -11.08 -2.74 -1.86
CA THR A 39 -12.51 -2.84 -2.20
C THR A 39 -13.32 -3.74 -1.26
N ARG A 40 -12.71 -4.32 -0.22
CA ARG A 40 -13.46 -5.07 0.81
C ARG A 40 -14.11 -4.15 1.86
N ALA A 41 -13.66 -2.91 1.96
CA ALA A 41 -14.22 -1.95 2.91
C ALA A 41 -15.54 -1.39 2.39
N GLN A 42 -16.59 -1.46 3.23
CA GLN A 42 -17.89 -0.87 2.93
C GLN A 42 -17.99 0.59 3.39
N GLN A 43 -17.28 0.97 4.45
CA GLN A 43 -17.33 2.33 5.01
C GLN A 43 -15.95 2.96 5.20
N LEU A 44 -14.99 2.22 5.78
CA LEU A 44 -13.67 2.75 6.10
C LEU A 44 -12.56 1.79 5.69
N CYS A 45 -11.59 2.30 4.95
CA CYS A 45 -10.36 1.59 4.62
C CYS A 45 -9.18 2.36 5.23
N ILE A 46 -8.38 1.68 6.05
CA ILE A 46 -7.19 2.26 6.69
C ILE A 46 -5.98 1.57 6.09
N LEU A 47 -5.08 2.34 5.50
CA LEU A 47 -3.78 1.86 5.03
C LEU A 47 -2.70 2.26 6.05
N ILE A 48 -2.06 1.27 6.65
CA ILE A 48 -0.87 1.45 7.49
C ILE A 48 0.33 1.07 6.64
N THR A 49 1.21 2.05 6.39
CA THR A 49 2.31 1.90 5.44
C THR A 49 3.49 2.82 5.79
N SER A 50 4.65 2.58 5.17
CA SER A 50 5.83 3.43 5.28
C SER A 50 5.91 4.42 4.11
N GLN A 51 6.31 5.66 4.39
CA GLN A 51 6.52 6.70 3.36
C GLN A 51 7.56 6.27 2.31
N LEU A 52 8.49 5.40 2.68
CA LEU A 52 9.54 4.91 1.79
C LEU A 52 8.99 4.11 0.60
N LEU A 53 7.80 3.50 0.73
CA LEU A 53 7.15 2.83 -0.40
C LEU A 53 6.70 3.82 -1.49
N PHE A 54 6.57 5.11 -1.18
CA PHE A 54 6.03 6.11 -2.10
C PHE A 54 7.06 7.15 -2.54
N ASN A 55 7.92 7.58 -1.61
CA ASN A 55 8.87 8.67 -1.85
C ASN A 55 10.12 8.20 -2.63
N GLN A 56 10.45 6.91 -2.55
CA GLN A 56 11.66 6.34 -3.18
C GLN A 56 11.35 5.01 -3.86
N PRO A 57 10.45 4.98 -4.87
CA PRO A 57 10.16 3.75 -5.58
C PRO A 57 11.37 3.30 -6.41
N PRO A 58 11.79 2.02 -6.34
CA PRO A 58 12.83 1.48 -7.22
C PRO A 58 12.43 1.60 -8.69
N LEU A 59 13.39 1.80 -9.59
CA LEU A 59 13.13 1.99 -11.02
C LEU A 59 12.49 0.74 -11.66
N GLU A 60 12.84 -0.44 -11.15
CA GLU A 60 12.36 -1.75 -11.55
C GLU A 60 10.84 -1.85 -11.46
N LEU A 61 10.23 -1.14 -10.49
CA LEU A 61 8.79 -1.05 -10.32
C LEU A 61 8.10 -0.54 -11.59
N PHE A 62 8.77 0.34 -12.33
CA PHE A 62 8.24 0.95 -13.54
C PHE A 62 8.55 0.15 -14.80
N VAL A 63 9.34 -0.91 -14.75
CA VAL A 63 9.61 -1.75 -15.94
C VAL A 63 8.43 -2.67 -16.25
N ASN A 64 7.76 -3.18 -15.21
CA ASN A 64 6.61 -4.07 -15.33
C ASN A 64 5.29 -3.29 -15.22
N ASP A 65 4.39 -3.44 -16.19
CA ASP A 65 3.10 -2.75 -16.20
C ASP A 65 2.22 -3.12 -15.00
N ASN A 66 2.32 -4.36 -14.48
CA ASN A 66 1.52 -4.78 -13.34
C ASN A 66 1.93 -4.04 -12.06
N THR A 67 3.23 -3.98 -11.77
CA THR A 67 3.77 -3.27 -10.60
C THR A 67 3.59 -1.76 -10.74
N ARG A 68 3.80 -1.21 -11.94
CA ARG A 68 3.52 0.19 -12.26
C ARG A 68 2.06 0.55 -11.98
N ASN A 69 1.11 -0.25 -12.49
CA ASN A 69 -0.31 -0.01 -12.28
C ASN A 69 -0.73 -0.18 -10.81
N ALA A 70 -0.11 -1.11 -10.09
CA ALA A 70 -0.34 -1.29 -8.65
C ALA A 70 0.15 -0.09 -7.85
N TYR A 71 1.33 0.44 -8.16
CA TYR A 71 1.88 1.66 -7.57
C TYR A 71 0.99 2.87 -7.85
N THR A 72 0.57 3.06 -9.12
CA THR A 72 -0.36 4.13 -9.50
C THR A 72 -1.70 4.02 -8.77
N LEU A 73 -2.24 2.81 -8.60
CA LEU A 73 -3.47 2.58 -7.83
C LEU A 73 -3.29 3.02 -6.36
N LEU A 74 -2.16 2.66 -5.75
CA LEU A 74 -1.88 2.95 -4.35
C LEU A 74 -1.61 4.45 -4.11
N ASN A 75 -0.89 5.12 -5.01
CA ASN A 75 -0.71 6.58 -4.97
C ASN A 75 -2.04 7.32 -5.08
N ASN A 76 -2.88 6.95 -6.06
CA ASN A 76 -4.22 7.55 -6.20
C ASN A 76 -5.10 7.34 -4.96
N TYR A 77 -4.95 6.20 -4.27
CA TYR A 77 -5.65 5.94 -3.01
C TYR A 77 -5.16 6.89 -1.91
N ILE A 78 -3.85 7.07 -1.76
CA ILE A 78 -3.23 7.97 -0.78
C ILE A 78 -3.61 9.43 -1.04
N ASP A 79 -3.55 9.89 -2.28
CA ASP A 79 -3.87 11.26 -2.68
C ASP A 79 -5.33 11.64 -2.34
N LYS A 80 -6.23 10.65 -2.32
CA LYS A 80 -7.65 10.82 -1.97
C LYS A 80 -7.94 10.52 -0.49
N SER A 81 -6.94 10.14 0.29
CA SER A 81 -7.09 9.74 1.69
C SER A 81 -6.79 10.88 2.65
N THR A 82 -7.34 10.79 3.85
CA THR A 82 -6.86 11.59 4.97
C THR A 82 -5.56 10.98 5.49
N ILE A 83 -4.45 11.70 5.35
CA ILE A 83 -3.12 11.20 5.75
C ILE A 83 -2.82 11.62 7.19
N ARG A 84 -2.27 10.69 7.97
CA ARG A 84 -1.70 10.93 9.30
C ARG A 84 -0.31 10.32 9.35
N LEU A 85 0.68 11.14 9.70
CA LEU A 85 2.05 10.69 9.86
C LEU A 85 2.29 10.34 11.33
N LEU A 86 2.97 9.23 11.55
CA LEU A 86 3.35 8.80 12.89
C LEU A 86 4.81 9.18 13.17
N ASP A 87 5.10 9.52 14.42
CA ASP A 87 6.46 9.60 14.94
C ASP A 87 7.05 8.21 15.22
N ASN A 88 8.30 8.16 15.68
CA ASN A 88 8.99 6.91 15.98
C ASN A 88 8.37 6.16 17.18
N HIS A 89 7.45 6.77 17.90
CA HIS A 89 6.73 6.22 19.05
C HIS A 89 5.28 5.86 18.71
N GLY A 90 4.84 6.07 17.47
CA GLY A 90 3.48 5.78 17.02
C GLY A 90 2.46 6.89 17.32
N ASN A 91 2.89 8.07 17.75
CA ASN A 91 2.00 9.21 17.96
C ASN A 91 1.77 9.96 16.64
N ILE A 92 0.59 10.54 16.50
CA ILE A 92 0.26 11.40 15.36
C ILE A 92 1.08 12.69 15.46
N LYS A 93 1.81 13.02 14.40
CA LYS A 93 2.54 14.29 14.23
C LYS A 93 1.60 15.46 13.94
#